data_AF-A0A851YK40-F1
#
_entry.id   AF-A0A851YK40-F1
#
_cell.length_a   1.000
_cell.length_b   1.000
_cell.length_c   1.000
_cell.angle_alpha   90.00
_cell.angle_beta   90.00
_cell.angle_gamma   90.00
#
_symmetry.space_group_name_H-M   'P 1'
#
loop_
_entity.id
_entity.type
_entity.pdbx_description
1 polymer ?
#
loop_
_entity_poly.entity_id
_entity_poly.type
_entity_poly.pdbx_seq_one_letter_code
_entity_poly.pdbx_strand_id
1 'polypeptide(L)' 'LSDAAHIESLQEKSQCALEEYVRSQYPNQPSRFGKLLLRLPSLRTVSSSVIEQLFFVRLVGK' A
#
# COMPACT_ATOMS: atom_id res chain seq x y z
N LEU A 1 -12.94 -10.77 -6.05
CA LEU A 1 -12.40 -10.81 -4.68
C LEU A 1 -13.57 -11.16 -3.77
N SER A 2 -13.68 -12.43 -3.39
CA SER A 2 -15.00 -13.00 -3.02
C SER A 2 -15.33 -12.97 -1.53
N ASP A 3 -14.40 -12.53 -0.68
CA ASP A 3 -14.64 -12.35 0.76
C ASP A 3 -13.98 -11.05 1.25
N ALA A 4 -14.78 -9.98 1.30
CA ALA A 4 -14.32 -8.68 1.76
C ALA A 4 -13.91 -8.69 3.23
N ALA A 5 -14.60 -9.47 4.08
CA ALA A 5 -14.31 -9.54 5.51
C ALA A 5 -12.96 -10.21 5.77
N HIS A 6 -12.62 -11.25 5.01
CA HIS A 6 -11.30 -11.88 5.10
C HIS A 6 -10.18 -10.93 4.67
N ILE A 7 -10.40 -10.16 3.60
CA ILE A 7 -9.44 -9.16 3.11
C ILE A 7 -9.23 -8.06 4.16
N GLU A 8 -10.30 -7.54 4.76
CA GLU A 8 -10.23 -6.55 5.83
C GLU A 8 -9.45 -7.09 7.04
N SER A 9 -9.70 -8.33 7.46
CA SER A 9 -8.97 -8.95 8.57
C SER A 9 -7.47 -9.07 8.29
N LEU A 10 -7.07 -9.43 7.07
CA LEU A 10 -5.67 -9.47 6.66
C LEU A 10 -5.04 -8.07 6.66
N GLN A 11 -5.79 -7.07 6.20
CA GLN A 11 -5.33 -5.69 6.20
C GLN A 11 -5.12 -5.16 7.63
N GLU A 12 -6.05 -5.42 8.55
CA GLU A 12 -5.95 -5.04 9.96
C GLU A 12 -4.71 -5.67 10.63
N LYS A 13 -4.50 -6.98 10.44
CA LYS A 13 -3.31 -7.67 10.96
C LYS A 13 -2.01 -7.04 10.45
N SER A 14 -1.97 -6.70 9.17
CA SER A 14 -0.80 -6.06 8.55
C SER A 14 -0.55 -4.66 9.10
N GLN A 15 -1.61 -3.90 9.36
CA GLN A 15 -1.53 -2.56 9.96
C GLN A 15 -1.03 -2.62 11.40
N CYS A 16 -1.52 -3.56 12.22
CA CYS A 16 -1.06 -3.76 13.59
C CYS A 16 0.44 -4.11 13.64
N ALA A 17 0.89 -5.04 12.80
CA ALA A 17 2.31 -5.42 12.73
C ALA A 17 3.20 -4.25 12.30
N LEU A 18 2.75 -3.44 11.34
CA LEU A 18 3.47 -2.25 10.90
C LEU A 18 3.54 -1.19 12.00
N GLU A 19 2.46 -0.96 12.73
CA GLU A 19 2.43 -0.01 13.85
C GLU A 19 3.43 -0.40 14.94
N GLU A 20 3.44 -1.67 15.33
CA GLU A 20 4.37 -2.21 16.32
C GLU A 20 5.84 -2.08 15.88
N TYR A 21 6.13 -2.42 14.62
CA TYR A 21 7.45 -2.21 14.03
C TYR A 21 7.87 -0.74 14.08
N VAL A 22 6.99 0.18 13.67
CA VAL A 22 7.28 1.62 13.68
C VAL A 22 7.55 2.10 15.11
N ARG A 23 6.77 1.64 16.08
CA ARG A 23 6.92 2.02 17.49
C ARG A 23 8.25 1.53 18.06
N SER A 24 8.68 0.32 17.70
CA SER A 24 9.95 -0.24 18.19
C SER A 24 11.17 0.39 17.51
N GLN A 25 11.13 0.63 16.19
CA GLN A 25 12.29 1.12 15.44
C GLN A 25 12.42 2.65 15.43
N TYR A 26 11.31 3.38 15.57
CA TYR A 26 11.26 4.83 15.50
C TYR A 26 10.51 5.44 16.70
N PRO A 27 10.93 5.18 17.95
CA PRO A 27 10.21 5.62 19.15
C PRO A 27 10.07 7.14 19.24
N ASN A 28 11.02 7.89 18.65
CA ASN A 28 10.99 9.36 18.61
C ASN A 28 10.07 9.94 17.52
N GLN A 29 9.40 9.09 16.72
CA GLN A 29 8.54 9.52 15.62
C GLN A 29 7.12 8.93 15.75
N PRO A 30 6.33 9.31 16.78
CA PRO A 30 5.03 8.69 17.06
C PRO A 30 4.00 8.86 15.92
N SER A 31 4.14 9.89 15.08
CA SER A 31 3.26 10.13 13.92
C SER A 31 3.66 9.36 12.66
N ARG A 32 4.76 8.60 12.67
CA ARG A 32 5.32 7.96 11.47
C ARG A 32 4.37 6.92 10.85
N PHE A 33 3.69 6.12 11.67
CA PHE A 33 2.71 5.14 11.19
C PHE A 33 1.58 5.81 10.42
N GLY A 34 0.95 6.84 10.99
CA GLY A 34 -0.09 7.62 10.31
C GLY A 34 0.40 8.25 9.00
N LYS A 35 1.61 8.81 8.99
CA LYS A 35 2.21 9.37 7.76
C LYS A 35 2.41 8.31 6.67
N LEU A 36 2.78 7.07 7.02
CA LEU A 36 2.89 5.96 6.07
C LEU A 36 1.53 5.59 5.50
N LEU A 37 0.49 5.48 6.33
CA LEU A 37 -0.87 5.20 5.86
C LEU A 37 -1.39 6.25 4.88
N LEU A 38 -1.09 7.54 5.11
CA LEU A 38 -1.48 8.64 4.21
C LEU A 38 -0.77 8.61 2.84
N ARG A 39 0.28 7.80 2.66
CA ARG A 39 0.93 7.61 1.35
C ARG A 39 0.26 6.52 0.50
N LEU A 40 -0.54 5.64 1.12
CA LEU A 40 -1.25 4.57 0.41
C LEU A 40 -2.22 5.10 -0.67
N PRO A 41 -2.99 6.19 -0.45
CA PRO A 41 -3.80 6.80 -1.52
C PRO A 41 -2.95 7.26 -2.71
N SER A 42 -1.77 7.85 -2.49
CA SER A 42 -0.85 8.26 -3.57
C SER A 42 -0.27 7.08 -4.35
N LEU A 43 -0.24 5.88 -3.77
CA LEU A 43 0.10 4.65 -4.49
C LEU A 43 -1.06 4.16 -5.37
N ARG A 44 -2.31 4.45 -4.99
CA ARG A 44 -3.49 4.15 -5.84
C ARG A 44 -3.66 5.12 -7.01
N THR A 45 -3.03 6.29 -6.95
CA THR A 45 -3.08 7.27 -8.05
C THR A 45 -2.16 6.94 -9.22
N VAL A 46 -1.45 5.80 -9.21
CA VAL A 46 -0.80 5.32 -10.42
C VAL A 46 -1.89 5.06 -11.45
N SER A 47 -1.95 5.90 -12.48
CA SER A 47 -3.00 5.80 -13.49
C SER A 47 -2.88 4.48 -14.23
N SER A 48 -4.03 3.94 -14.66
CA SER A 48 -4.08 2.78 -15.56
C SER A 48 -3.20 3.01 -16.80
N SER A 49 -3.13 4.24 -17.31
CA SER A 49 -2.26 4.62 -18.42
C SER A 49 -0.77 4.47 -18.12
N VAL A 50 -0.31 4.74 -16.89
CA VAL A 50 1.09 4.53 -16.49
C VAL A 50 1.39 3.04 -16.33
N ILE A 51 0.44 2.26 -15.79
CA ILE A 51 0.57 0.79 -15.70
C ILE A 51 0.63 0.18 -17.10
N GLU A 52 -0.22 0.64 -18.02
CA GLU A 52 -0.22 0.24 -19.43
C GLU A 52 1.10 0.55 -20.11
N GLN A 53 1.66 1.75 -19.88
CA GLN A 53 2.96 2.14 -20.42
C GLN A 53 4.12 1.31 -19.87
N LEU A 54 4.11 0.99 -18.58
CA LEU A 54 5.21 0.26 -17.94
C LEU A 54 5.21 -1.24 -18.29
N PHE A 55 4.04 -1.86 -18.42
CA PHE A 55 3.92 -3.32 -18.55
C PHE A 55 3.39 -3.80 -19.91
N PHE A 56 2.67 -2.98 -20.67
CA PHE A 56 1.94 -3.42 -21.87
C PHE A 56 2.39 -2.78 -23.19
N VAL A 57 3.20 -1.71 -23.17
CA VAL A 57 3.76 -1.08 -24.39
C VAL A 57 4.64 -2.02 -25.21
N ARG A 58 5.27 -3.05 -24.62
CA ARG A 58 6.02 -4.08 -25.38
C ARG A 58 5.17 -5.29 -25.81
N LEU A 59 3.95 -5.43 -25.30
CA LEU A 59 3.05 -6.54 -25.67
C LEU A 59 2.33 -6.25 -26.99
N VAL A 60 2.08 -4.97 -27.29
CA VAL A 60 1.54 -4.48 -28.56
C VAL A 60 2.69 -3.96 -29.39
N GLY A 61 3.41 -4.88 -30.05
CA GLY A 61 4.51 -4.51 -30.95
C GLY A 61 4.07 -3.48 -32.00
N LYS A 62 4.73 -2.33 -31.99
CA LYS A 62 5.05 -1.62 -33.22
C LYS A 62 6.57 -1.68 -33.41
#